data_AF-A0A5S4THA0-F1
#
_entry.id   AF-A0A5S4THA0-F1
#
_cell.length_a   1.000
_cell.length_b   1.000
_cell.length_c   1.000
_cell.angle_alpha   90.00
_cell.angle_beta   90.00
_cell.angle_gamma   90.00
#
_symmetry.space_group_name_H-M   'P 1'
#
loop_
_entity.id
_entity.type
_entity.pdbx_description
1 polymer ?
#
loop_
_entity_poly.entity_id
_entity_poly.type
_entity_poly.pdbx_seq_one_letter_code
_entity_poly.pdbx_strand_id
1 'polypeptide(L)'
;KDRQWEFVVKMFMIGRDLMQGNPRLAELGFEEEAVGHHALVAGFQGQRQWTDHFPNGDFMETFLNTQFDWNGIRKPFVFATENDSLNGVSMLFNYLLTNTPQIFADVRTYWSPEAVKRVTGHTLEGRAADGFLHLINSGSCTLDGTGQASRDGKPVMKPFWELEESEVQAMLDNTDFPP
;
A
#
# COMPACT_ATOMS: atom_id res chain seq x y z
N LYS A 1 -22.55 -1.28 1.88
CA LYS A 1 -21.30 -1.30 2.66
C LYS A 1 -20.74 -2.72 2.74
N ASP A 2 -21.41 -3.67 3.38
CA ASP A 2 -20.87 -5.05 3.57
C ASP A 2 -20.57 -5.79 2.25
N ARG A 3 -21.44 -5.67 1.25
CA ARG A 3 -21.17 -6.24 -0.08
C ARG A 3 -19.94 -5.64 -0.77
N GLN A 4 -19.59 -4.38 -0.48
CA GLN A 4 -18.39 -3.77 -1.04
C GLN A 4 -17.14 -4.30 -0.35
N TRP A 5 -17.21 -4.60 0.95
CA TRP A 5 -16.13 -5.30 1.66
C TRP A 5 -15.85 -6.67 1.06
N GLU A 6 -16.89 -7.48 0.81
CA GLU A 6 -16.72 -8.75 0.11
C GLU A 6 -16.06 -8.58 -1.27
N PHE A 7 -16.41 -7.51 -1.97
CA PHE A 7 -15.91 -7.23 -3.31
C PHE A 7 -14.42 -6.86 -3.28
N VAL A 8 -14.02 -5.90 -2.44
CA VAL A 8 -12.62 -5.44 -2.39
C VAL A 8 -11.68 -6.50 -1.82
N VAL A 9 -12.16 -7.37 -0.92
CA VAL A 9 -11.42 -8.56 -0.47
C VAL A 9 -11.18 -9.54 -1.63
N LYS A 10 -12.20 -9.77 -2.48
CA LYS A 10 -12.05 -10.57 -3.69
C LYS A 10 -11.10 -9.92 -4.70
N MET A 11 -11.12 -8.59 -4.84
CA MET A 11 -10.15 -7.87 -5.67
C MET A 11 -8.71 -8.13 -5.20
N PHE A 12 -8.44 -8.05 -3.89
CA PHE A 12 -7.14 -8.41 -3.33
C PHE A 12 -6.72 -9.84 -3.71
N MET A 13 -7.62 -10.82 -3.50
CA MET A 13 -7.32 -12.23 -3.80
C MET A 13 -7.01 -12.42 -5.29
N ILE A 14 -7.85 -11.87 -6.17
CA ILE A 14 -7.69 -11.96 -7.62
C ILE A 14 -6.42 -11.25 -8.07
N GLY A 15 -6.15 -10.03 -7.58
CA GLY A 15 -4.94 -9.28 -7.91
C GLY A 15 -3.67 -10.03 -7.55
N ARG A 16 -3.63 -10.62 -6.34
CA ARG A 16 -2.53 -11.49 -5.90
C ARG A 16 -2.38 -12.71 -6.80
N ASP A 17 -3.46 -13.43 -7.04
CA ASP A 17 -3.45 -14.68 -7.81
C ASP A 17 -3.05 -14.42 -9.28
N LEU A 18 -3.47 -13.30 -9.87
CA LEU A 18 -3.00 -12.87 -11.19
C LEU A 18 -1.48 -12.67 -11.24
N MET A 19 -0.87 -12.10 -10.19
CA MET A 19 0.57 -11.86 -10.16
C MET A 19 1.39 -13.16 -10.07
N GLN A 20 1.09 -13.99 -9.06
CA GLN A 20 1.96 -15.13 -8.68
C GLN A 20 1.36 -16.52 -8.96
N GLY A 21 0.13 -16.59 -9.43
CA GLY A 21 -0.62 -17.85 -9.57
C GLY A 21 -1.22 -18.33 -8.24
N ASN A 22 -2.06 -19.37 -8.33
CA ASN A 22 -2.68 -20.01 -7.18
C ASN A 22 -3.06 -21.47 -7.49
N PRO A 23 -2.39 -22.48 -6.88
CA PRO A 23 -2.71 -23.89 -7.10
C PRO A 23 -4.16 -24.28 -6.79
N ARG A 24 -4.82 -23.56 -5.86
CA ARG A 24 -6.22 -23.81 -5.53
C ARG A 24 -7.16 -23.55 -6.71
N LEU A 25 -6.79 -22.68 -7.66
CA LEU A 25 -7.59 -22.47 -8.87
C LEU A 25 -7.59 -23.71 -9.77
N ALA A 26 -6.46 -24.41 -9.91
CA ALA A 26 -6.39 -25.66 -10.65
C ALA A 26 -7.26 -26.75 -10.00
N GLU A 27 -7.24 -26.84 -8.66
CA GLU A 27 -8.12 -27.76 -7.91
C GLU A 27 -9.62 -27.45 -8.09
N LEU A 28 -9.95 -26.21 -8.49
CA LEU A 28 -11.32 -25.77 -8.79
C LEU A 28 -11.67 -25.86 -10.28
N GLY A 29 -10.76 -26.36 -11.14
CA GLY A 29 -10.96 -26.50 -12.58
C GLY A 29 -10.64 -25.26 -13.42
N PHE A 30 -9.80 -24.36 -12.89
CA PHE A 30 -9.29 -23.16 -13.54
C PHE A 30 -7.77 -23.27 -13.75
N GLU A 31 -7.33 -24.29 -14.51
CA GLU A 31 -5.91 -24.62 -14.65
C GLU A 31 -5.11 -23.53 -15.37
N GLU A 32 -5.71 -22.81 -16.31
CA GLU A 32 -5.07 -21.68 -17.00
C GLU A 32 -4.82 -20.53 -16.02
N GLU A 33 -5.84 -20.12 -15.27
CA GLU A 33 -5.74 -19.01 -14.32
C GLU A 33 -4.81 -19.33 -13.14
N ALA A 34 -4.66 -20.62 -12.80
CA ALA A 34 -3.80 -21.07 -11.70
C ALA A 34 -2.31 -20.72 -11.87
N VAL A 35 -1.84 -20.49 -13.09
CA VAL A 35 -0.41 -20.24 -13.36
C VAL A 35 0.03 -18.80 -13.09
N GLY A 36 -0.91 -17.84 -13.11
CA GLY A 36 -0.60 -16.41 -12.97
C GLY A 36 0.26 -15.84 -14.10
N HIS A 37 0.84 -14.66 -13.88
CA HIS A 37 1.56 -13.88 -14.90
C HIS A 37 3.06 -13.71 -14.63
N HIS A 38 3.62 -14.43 -13.65
CA HIS A 38 5.01 -14.31 -13.24
C HIS A 38 5.42 -12.84 -12.96
N ALA A 39 4.50 -12.06 -12.38
CA ALA A 39 4.68 -10.62 -12.21
C ALA A 39 5.41 -10.33 -10.89
N LEU A 40 6.61 -9.76 -10.98
CA LEU A 40 7.34 -9.25 -9.81
C LEU A 40 6.78 -7.90 -9.31
N VAL A 41 6.20 -7.12 -10.23
CA VAL A 41 5.50 -5.86 -9.99
C VAL A 41 4.29 -5.80 -10.91
N ALA A 42 3.20 -5.20 -10.44
CA ALA A 42 1.99 -4.97 -11.24
C ALA A 42 1.39 -3.60 -10.91
N GLY A 43 0.30 -3.25 -11.59
CA GLY A 43 -0.48 -2.05 -11.31
C GLY A 43 -1.94 -2.24 -11.68
N PHE A 44 -2.81 -1.49 -11.03
CA PHE A 44 -4.25 -1.52 -11.30
C PHE A 44 -4.71 -0.15 -11.78
N GLN A 45 -5.28 -0.12 -12.99
CA GLN A 45 -5.66 1.14 -13.61
C GLN A 45 -6.73 1.86 -12.79
N GLY A 46 -7.75 1.14 -12.30
CA GLY A 46 -8.85 1.70 -11.52
C GLY A 46 -9.60 2.80 -12.27
N GLN A 47 -9.16 4.04 -12.09
CA GLN A 47 -9.78 5.18 -12.73
C GLN A 47 -9.63 5.13 -14.26
N ARG A 48 -10.65 5.49 -15.05
CA ARG A 48 -12.02 5.85 -14.64
C ARG A 48 -13.00 4.69 -14.76
N GLN A 49 -12.79 3.83 -15.75
CA GLN A 49 -13.80 2.90 -16.25
C GLN A 49 -14.19 1.84 -15.22
N TRP A 50 -13.25 1.40 -14.38
CA TRP A 50 -13.57 0.47 -13.30
C TRP A 50 -14.28 1.20 -12.16
N THR A 51 -13.68 2.26 -11.62
CA THR A 51 -14.21 2.99 -10.44
C THR A 51 -15.52 3.71 -10.71
N ASP A 52 -15.84 4.00 -11.97
CA ASP A 52 -17.14 4.55 -12.36
C ASP A 52 -18.29 3.53 -12.22
N HIS A 53 -18.00 2.24 -12.01
CA HIS A 53 -19.01 1.18 -11.90
C HIS A 53 -18.84 0.26 -10.67
N PHE A 54 -17.60 -0.10 -10.32
CA PHE A 54 -17.25 -1.04 -9.26
C PHE A 54 -16.50 -0.35 -8.11
N PRO A 55 -16.46 -0.96 -6.91
CA PRO A 55 -15.57 -0.51 -5.83
C PRO A 55 -14.13 -0.32 -6.30
N ASN A 56 -13.45 0.69 -5.77
CA ASN A 56 -12.09 1.05 -6.17
C ASN A 56 -11.03 0.04 -5.70
N GLY A 57 -9.78 0.32 -6.06
CA GLY A 57 -8.63 -0.53 -5.77
C GLY A 57 -8.04 -0.35 -4.37
N ASP A 58 -8.53 0.59 -3.55
CA ASP A 58 -7.77 1.11 -2.41
C ASP A 58 -7.35 0.01 -1.42
N PHE A 59 -8.29 -0.87 -1.07
CA PHE A 59 -8.03 -2.01 -0.20
C PHE A 59 -7.07 -3.02 -0.83
N MET A 60 -7.27 -3.36 -2.11
CA MET A 60 -6.41 -4.29 -2.84
C MET A 60 -4.97 -3.77 -2.89
N GLU A 61 -4.80 -2.51 -3.28
CA GLU A 61 -3.49 -1.86 -3.40
C GLU A 61 -2.79 -1.70 -2.04
N THR A 62 -3.55 -1.34 -1.00
CA THR A 62 -3.08 -1.25 0.39
C THR A 62 -2.55 -2.59 0.87
N PHE A 63 -3.38 -3.64 0.82
CA PHE A 63 -3.00 -4.94 1.39
C PHE A 63 -1.98 -5.69 0.53
N LEU A 64 -1.98 -5.51 -0.80
CA LEU A 64 -0.92 -6.10 -1.64
C LEU A 64 0.45 -5.54 -1.26
N ASN A 65 0.59 -4.22 -1.10
CA ASN A 65 1.85 -3.60 -0.68
C ASN A 65 2.18 -3.81 0.80
N THR A 66 1.21 -4.15 1.64
CA THR A 66 1.40 -4.45 3.08
C THR A 66 2.03 -5.83 3.29
N GLN A 67 2.83 -5.96 4.36
CA GLN A 67 3.56 -7.19 4.71
C GLN A 67 2.75 -8.23 5.50
N PHE A 68 1.43 -8.10 5.59
CA PHE A 68 0.58 -9.07 6.26
C PHE A 68 -0.85 -9.00 5.71
N ASP A 69 -1.56 -10.11 5.85
CA ASP A 69 -3.00 -10.22 5.64
C ASP A 69 -3.55 -11.37 6.51
N TRP A 70 -4.76 -11.84 6.23
CA TRP A 70 -5.38 -12.95 6.96
C TRP A 70 -4.63 -14.28 6.87
N ASN A 71 -3.63 -14.42 6.00
CA ASN A 71 -2.76 -15.59 5.92
C ASN A 71 -1.46 -15.42 6.72
N GLY A 72 -1.29 -14.32 7.46
CA GLY A 72 -0.14 -14.01 8.28
C GLY A 72 0.86 -13.04 7.64
N ILE A 73 2.00 -12.86 8.31
CA ILE A 73 3.11 -12.03 7.83
C ILE A 73 3.74 -12.64 6.57
N ARG A 74 4.01 -11.80 5.56
CA ARG A 74 4.54 -12.20 4.25
C ARG A 74 5.33 -11.08 3.57
N LYS A 75 6.04 -11.42 2.50
CA LYS A 75 6.58 -10.41 1.57
C LYS A 75 5.45 -9.53 1.00
N PRO A 76 5.71 -8.25 0.72
CA PRO A 76 4.76 -7.42 0.01
C PRO A 76 4.71 -7.82 -1.48
N PHE A 77 3.63 -7.43 -2.15
CA PHE A 77 3.51 -7.42 -3.60
C PHE A 77 3.64 -5.98 -4.06
N VAL A 78 4.69 -5.65 -4.82
CA VAL A 78 4.86 -4.30 -5.35
C VAL A 78 3.74 -4.03 -6.34
N PHE A 79 2.88 -3.07 -6.01
CA PHE A 79 1.64 -2.86 -6.74
C PHE A 79 1.31 -1.37 -6.88
N ALA A 80 1.31 -0.88 -8.11
CA ALA A 80 1.15 0.54 -8.40
C ALA A 80 -0.32 0.95 -8.57
N THR A 81 -0.74 1.96 -7.81
CA THR A 81 -1.99 2.68 -8.02
C THR A 81 -2.03 3.31 -9.41
N GLU A 82 -3.22 3.37 -10.00
CA GLU A 82 -3.50 3.98 -11.31
C GLU A 82 -2.70 3.39 -12.48
N ASN A 83 -2.15 2.19 -12.29
CA ASN A 83 -1.25 1.53 -13.23
C ASN A 83 -0.06 2.43 -13.63
N ASP A 84 0.43 3.26 -12.71
CA ASP A 84 1.68 4.00 -12.92
C ASP A 84 2.86 3.03 -12.85
N SER A 85 3.20 2.48 -14.01
CA SER A 85 4.31 1.55 -14.15
C SER A 85 5.67 2.16 -13.76
N LEU A 86 5.87 3.47 -13.90
CA LEU A 86 7.14 4.11 -13.55
C LEU A 86 7.30 4.24 -12.04
N ASN A 87 6.22 4.61 -11.35
CA ASN A 87 6.23 4.58 -9.89
C ASN A 87 6.34 3.13 -9.37
N GLY A 88 5.69 2.17 -10.04
CA GLY A 88 5.88 0.74 -9.77
C GLY A 88 7.34 0.27 -9.89
N VAL A 89 8.07 0.70 -10.93
CA VAL A 89 9.52 0.41 -11.07
C VAL A 89 10.33 1.09 -9.98
N SER A 90 9.98 2.32 -9.59
CA SER A 90 10.65 3.05 -8.51
C SER A 90 10.47 2.34 -7.16
N MET A 91 9.24 1.91 -6.86
CA MET A 91 8.94 1.07 -5.70
C MET A 91 9.72 -0.25 -5.78
N LEU A 92 9.75 -0.90 -6.95
CA LEU A 92 10.48 -2.15 -7.12
C LEU A 92 11.98 -2.00 -6.85
N PHE A 93 12.60 -0.93 -7.33
CA PHE A 93 14.01 -0.62 -7.06
C PHE A 93 14.28 -0.52 -5.56
N ASN A 94 13.46 0.26 -4.86
CA ASN A 94 13.59 0.41 -3.41
C ASN A 94 13.40 -0.94 -2.70
N TYR A 95 12.33 -1.68 -3.04
CA TYR A 95 12.03 -2.99 -2.45
C TYR A 95 13.18 -3.97 -2.63
N LEU A 96 13.77 -4.08 -3.82
CA LEU A 96 14.86 -5.01 -4.09
C LEU A 96 16.17 -4.64 -3.37
N LEU A 97 16.36 -3.36 -3.03
CA LEU A 97 17.52 -2.89 -2.27
C LEU A 97 17.36 -3.07 -0.76
N THR A 98 16.14 -2.98 -0.23
CA THR A 98 15.90 -2.91 1.22
C THR A 98 15.15 -4.11 1.79
N ASN A 99 14.45 -4.87 0.95
CA ASN A 99 13.46 -5.88 1.34
C ASN A 99 12.30 -5.34 2.21
N THR A 100 12.09 -4.03 2.22
CA THR A 100 11.00 -3.37 2.97
C THR A 100 9.85 -3.00 2.02
N PRO A 101 8.60 -2.89 2.51
CA PRO A 101 7.48 -2.48 1.68
C PRO A 101 7.62 -1.01 1.27
N GLN A 102 6.81 -0.56 0.32
CA GLN A 102 7.00 0.73 -0.35
C GLN A 102 5.73 1.56 -0.30
N ILE A 103 5.87 2.83 0.07
CA ILE A 103 4.80 3.81 0.04
C ILE A 103 4.64 4.31 -1.41
N PHE A 104 3.42 4.20 -1.94
CA PHE A 104 2.98 4.95 -3.10
C PHE A 104 2.37 6.27 -2.59
N ALA A 105 2.70 7.41 -3.20
CA ALA A 105 2.12 8.69 -2.79
C ALA A 105 2.10 9.71 -3.93
N ASP A 106 1.04 10.53 -3.97
CA ASP A 106 1.09 11.78 -4.72
C ASP A 106 1.94 12.80 -3.96
N VAL A 107 2.75 13.54 -4.70
CA VAL A 107 3.38 14.78 -4.20
C VAL A 107 2.33 15.89 -4.23
N ARG A 108 1.44 15.86 -3.25
CA ARG A 108 0.16 16.59 -3.31
C ARG A 108 0.29 18.09 -3.11
N THR A 109 1.11 18.52 -2.15
CA THR A 109 1.21 19.96 -1.81
C THR A 109 2.55 20.30 -1.21
N TYR A 110 3.11 21.45 -1.61
CA TYR A 110 4.18 22.10 -0.86
C TYR A 110 3.59 23.07 0.16
N TRP A 111 3.95 22.90 1.43
CA TRP A 111 3.62 23.80 2.52
C TRP A 111 4.83 24.65 2.88
N SER A 112 4.84 25.90 2.41
CA SER A 112 5.85 26.87 2.83
C SER A 112 5.66 27.28 4.30
N PRO A 113 6.72 27.72 4.99
CA PRO A 113 6.61 28.23 6.36
C PRO A 113 5.57 29.34 6.50
N GLU A 114 5.51 30.26 5.53
CA GLU A 114 4.55 31.37 5.50
C GLU A 114 3.12 30.87 5.34
N ALA A 115 2.90 29.87 4.48
CA ALA A 115 1.59 29.30 4.25
C ALA A 115 1.05 28.61 5.51
N VAL A 116 1.89 27.83 6.21
CA VAL A 116 1.53 27.20 7.48
C VAL A 116 1.22 28.28 8.53
N LYS A 117 2.12 29.26 8.69
CA LYS A 117 1.93 30.36 9.65
C LYS A 117 0.62 31.10 9.40
N ARG A 118 0.28 31.35 8.14
CA ARG A 118 -0.95 32.05 7.75
C ARG A 118 -2.21 31.28 8.14
N VAL A 119 -2.25 29.96 7.96
CA VAL A 119 -3.49 29.16 8.15
C VAL A 119 -3.62 28.56 9.54
N THR A 120 -2.53 28.37 10.27
CA THR A 120 -2.55 27.75 11.61
C THR A 120 -2.05 28.68 12.73
N GLY A 121 -1.35 29.76 12.39
CA GLY A 121 -0.64 30.60 13.36
C GLY A 121 0.65 29.98 13.91
N HIS A 122 1.01 28.75 13.53
CA HIS A 122 2.21 28.06 13.98
C HIS A 122 3.44 28.43 13.13
N THR A 123 4.58 28.68 13.77
CA THR A 123 5.87 28.84 13.09
C THR A 123 6.53 27.47 13.03
N LEU A 124 6.86 26.98 11.84
CA LEU A 124 7.55 25.71 11.67
C LEU A 124 8.96 25.77 12.27
N GLU A 125 9.39 24.64 12.83
CA GLU A 125 10.70 24.48 13.48
C GLU A 125 11.32 23.12 13.14
N GLY A 126 12.58 22.91 13.54
CA GLY A 126 13.29 21.65 13.34
C GLY A 126 13.43 21.29 11.86
N ARG A 127 13.19 20.02 11.51
CA ARG A 127 13.31 19.52 10.13
C ARG A 127 12.28 20.12 9.16
N ALA A 128 11.21 20.71 9.68
CA ALA A 128 10.15 21.32 8.88
C ALA A 128 10.31 22.86 8.74
N ALA A 129 11.37 23.45 9.32
CA ALA A 129 11.55 24.90 9.40
C ALA A 129 11.51 25.59 8.02
N ASP A 130 12.02 24.94 6.98
CA ASP A 130 12.06 25.45 5.60
C ASP A 130 10.86 24.97 4.74
N GLY A 131 9.81 24.46 5.39
CA GLY A 131 8.64 23.89 4.74
C GLY A 131 8.75 22.38 4.52
N PHE A 132 7.67 21.79 4.02
CA PHE A 132 7.59 20.36 3.78
C PHE A 132 6.63 20.01 2.63
N LEU A 133 6.75 18.79 2.14
CA LEU A 133 5.85 18.21 1.15
C LEU A 133 4.81 17.35 1.85
N HIS A 134 3.54 17.55 1.51
CA HIS A 134 2.45 16.66 1.89
C HIS A 134 2.37 15.53 0.87
N LEU A 135 2.73 14.33 1.31
CA LEU A 135 2.66 13.10 0.52
C LEU A 135 1.41 12.33 0.94
N ILE A 136 0.48 12.13 0.00
CA ILE A 136 -0.78 11.43 0.26
C ILE A 136 -1.29 10.85 -1.05
N ASN A 137 -1.40 9.53 -1.13
CA ASN A 137 -1.98 8.88 -2.29
C ASN A 137 -3.49 9.13 -2.39
N SER A 138 -4.09 8.78 -3.53
CA SER A 138 -5.52 8.91 -3.82
C SER A 138 -6.43 7.90 -3.12
N GLY A 139 -5.93 7.13 -2.15
CA GLY A 139 -6.74 6.25 -1.30
C GLY A 139 -5.97 5.12 -0.62
N SER A 140 -4.95 4.57 -1.30
CA SER A 140 -4.19 3.41 -0.81
C SER A 140 -2.77 3.74 -0.34
N CYS A 141 -2.31 3.03 0.68
CA CYS A 141 -0.91 3.04 1.10
C CYS A 141 -0.62 1.75 1.89
N THR A 142 0.62 1.25 1.86
CA THR A 142 1.03 0.13 2.71
C THR A 142 0.82 0.46 4.18
N LEU A 143 0.25 -0.46 4.98
CA LEU A 143 0.02 -0.23 6.42
C LEU A 143 1.32 -0.11 7.21
N ASP A 144 2.39 -0.72 6.72
CA ASP A 144 3.77 -0.50 7.19
C ASP A 144 4.17 0.99 7.17
N GLY A 145 3.57 1.79 6.28
CA GLY A 145 3.80 3.22 6.15
C GLY A 145 3.26 4.05 7.32
N THR A 146 2.47 3.44 8.23
CA THR A 146 2.13 4.05 9.52
C THR A 146 3.36 4.29 10.40
N GLY A 147 4.46 3.56 10.17
CA GLY A 147 5.71 3.68 10.94
C GLY A 147 5.61 3.12 12.36
N GLN A 148 4.67 2.20 12.62
CA GLN A 148 4.46 1.61 13.94
C GLN A 148 5.50 0.54 14.33
N ALA A 149 6.19 -0.06 13.35
CA ALA A 149 7.32 -0.92 13.65
C ALA A 149 8.49 -0.11 14.24
N SER A 150 9.24 -0.72 15.17
CA SER A 150 10.27 -0.05 15.94
C SER A 150 11.59 -0.81 15.95
N ARG A 151 12.68 -0.05 15.87
CA ARG A 151 14.05 -0.54 16.10
C ARG A 151 14.77 0.49 16.97
N ASP A 152 15.34 0.03 18.08
CA ASP A 152 16.02 0.90 19.06
C ASP A 152 15.16 2.10 19.51
N GLY A 153 13.85 1.86 19.67
CA GLY A 153 12.88 2.89 20.07
C GLY A 153 12.56 3.93 18.98
N LYS A 154 12.96 3.71 17.72
CA LYS A 154 12.69 4.61 16.60
C LYS A 154 11.74 3.96 15.58
N PRO A 155 10.81 4.73 14.99
CA PRO A 155 9.90 4.22 13.97
C PRO A 155 10.68 3.83 12.69
N VAL A 156 10.37 2.67 12.13
CA VAL A 156 10.98 2.10 10.93
C VAL A 156 9.96 1.31 10.11
N MET A 157 10.29 1.03 8.85
CA MET A 157 9.68 -0.06 8.08
C MET A 157 10.70 -1.20 8.02
N LYS A 158 10.29 -2.43 8.33
CA LYS A 158 11.18 -3.59 8.43
C LYS A 158 11.02 -4.53 7.24
N PRO A 159 11.98 -5.44 6.99
CA PRO A 159 11.71 -6.66 6.24
C PRO A 159 10.72 -7.55 6.98
N PHE A 160 9.84 -8.24 6.24
CA PHE A 160 8.72 -8.97 6.85
C PHE A 160 9.15 -10.05 7.86
N TRP A 161 10.32 -10.67 7.68
CA TRP A 161 10.83 -11.69 8.61
C TRP A 161 11.32 -11.11 9.95
N GLU A 162 11.33 -9.79 10.10
CA GLU A 162 11.71 -9.08 11.34
C GLU A 162 10.51 -8.40 12.01
N LEU A 163 9.30 -8.50 11.42
CA LEU A 163 8.09 -7.97 12.02
C LEU A 163 7.63 -8.85 13.18
N GLU A 164 7.18 -8.18 14.24
CA GLU A 164 6.50 -8.82 15.36
C GLU A 164 4.97 -8.66 15.22
N GLU A 165 4.20 -9.60 15.76
CA GLU A 165 2.72 -9.53 15.78
C GLU A 165 2.20 -8.26 16.48
N SER A 166 2.93 -7.77 17.47
CA SER A 166 2.64 -6.50 18.16
C SER A 166 2.71 -5.30 17.21
N GLU A 167 3.63 -5.31 16.26
CA GLU A 167 3.81 -4.25 15.27
C GLU A 167 2.71 -4.33 14.20
N VAL A 168 2.34 -5.54 13.77
CA VAL A 168 1.19 -5.77 12.88
C VAL A 168 -0.09 -5.21 13.50
N GLN A 169 -0.36 -5.56 14.77
CA GLN A 169 -1.54 -5.07 15.47
C GLN A 169 -1.52 -3.54 15.62
N ALA A 170 -0.37 -2.95 15.93
CA ALA A 170 -0.23 -1.50 16.04
C ALA A 170 -0.51 -0.79 14.70
N MET A 171 -0.09 -1.35 13.57
CA MET A 171 -0.41 -0.81 12.24
C MET A 171 -1.93 -0.84 11.97
N LEU A 172 -2.60 -1.94 12.31
CA LEU A 172 -4.05 -2.07 12.19
C LEU A 172 -4.80 -1.10 13.11
N ASP A 173 -4.38 -0.97 14.37
CA ASP A 173 -5.03 -0.10 15.36
C ASP A 173 -4.90 1.40 15.02
N ASN A 174 -3.87 1.77 14.25
CA ASN A 174 -3.62 3.15 13.79
C ASN A 174 -4.14 3.40 12.36
N THR A 175 -4.97 2.51 11.82
CA THR A 175 -5.56 2.66 10.48
C THR A 175 -7.08 2.46 10.54
N ASP A 176 -7.83 3.41 9.97
CA ASP A 176 -9.24 3.21 9.65
C ASP A 176 -9.44 3.08 8.13
N PHE A 177 -10.62 2.59 7.74
CA PHE A 177 -10.99 2.39 6.34
C PHE A 177 -12.27 3.18 6.02
N PRO A 178 -12.14 4.46 5.62
CA PRO A 178 -13.26 5.30 5.23
C PRO A 178 -14.03 4.72 4.02
N PRO A 179 -15.35 4.94 3.92
CA PRO A 179 -16.15 4.53 2.76
C PRO A 179 -15.83 5.26 1.47
#